data_AF-A0A3L8E4N8-F1
#
_entry.id   AF-A0A3L8E4N8-F1
#
_cell.length_a   1.000
_cell.length_b   1.000
_cell.length_c   1.000
_cell.angle_alpha   90.00
_cell.angle_beta   90.00
_cell.angle_gamma   90.00
#
_symmetry.space_group_name_H-M   'P 1'
#
loop_
_entity.id
_entity.type
_entity.pdbx_description
1 polymer ?
#
loop_
_entity_poly.entity_id
_entity_poly.type
_entity_poly.pdbx_seq_one_letter_code
_entity_poly.pdbx_strand_id
1 'polypeptide(L)'
;MTVKYHMFRDSLSNFYEYVIAFKNRFDRKLFPEDFDIWTVHKQYTWINKNFIIFFLNVPQSLLNYIPAAFKQPDFDRSPVELPEWLDMEKYSRGQKFVRENYAAIMFSTLIGTMCNYSFDDGLKPLIITGQSDTPYLGFTRYLSTIQRLFNWYNGQPWVQETAAYKDMQYTRRMHLMIRKKLCQLNNEQINNASKIAKPWCSDRELLLKDFTTTCPLGEFGQRPYTMFHDSPYRPQGINNADMTSTQCNFLGFAVLYPTIIGIHNATDEDLDAFCHMWRCYGYFLGIADEYNFCRGSFEEIKQRTQNFYQCWIIPNLRDITPEWEHMTRCIIESMNYYSLMCMSCKTIILLTTDILNLSMSHLHGSLSYLEWIAYKSWTYLSTILRILDWYNGQPWVKGTAACKNMEYAHRMHSLMRKKLCELDDEQIDNASKVAKPWCPDRELLLKDFALACPFEKSGQRPHIMLENLPMHKPKGLHSTSIAMTQCSFISTILLTPQKLGIHNATDEDLEAFCHMWRYYGYSLGLDDEFIIEYAMKFSMVRAALNKVILKIIDTAVNFSTEKRAQLKKRSEEQLLNFCVRYQNQT
;
A
#
# COMPACT_ATOMS: atom_id res chain seq x y z
N MET A 1 -0.10 -48.10 -2.54
CA MET A 1 -1.37 -47.89 -3.29
C MET A 1 -2.35 -46.98 -2.55
N THR A 2 -2.59 -47.19 -1.25
CA THR A 2 -3.64 -46.53 -0.44
C THR A 2 -3.74 -45.01 -0.57
N VAL A 3 -2.62 -44.28 -0.59
CA VAL A 3 -2.59 -42.80 -0.70
C VAL A 3 -3.22 -42.32 -2.02
N LYS A 4 -2.82 -42.87 -3.17
CA LYS A 4 -3.44 -42.53 -4.46
C LYS A 4 -4.94 -42.83 -4.48
N TYR A 5 -5.40 -43.85 -3.75
CA TYR A 5 -6.82 -44.21 -3.65
C TYR A 5 -7.64 -43.22 -2.80
N HIS A 6 -7.04 -42.57 -1.80
CA HIS A 6 -7.68 -41.43 -1.12
C HIS A 6 -7.68 -40.19 -2.02
N MET A 7 -6.55 -39.80 -2.62
CA MET A 7 -6.48 -38.65 -3.54
C MET A 7 -7.51 -38.72 -4.68
N PHE A 8 -7.78 -39.91 -5.22
CA PHE A 8 -8.78 -40.12 -6.27
C PHE A 8 -10.23 -40.03 -5.76
N ARG A 9 -10.47 -40.36 -4.49
CA ARG A 9 -11.78 -40.25 -3.85
C ARG A 9 -12.08 -38.79 -3.49
N ASP A 10 -11.07 -38.10 -2.94
CA ASP A 10 -11.13 -36.67 -2.64
C ASP A 10 -11.35 -35.86 -3.93
N SER A 11 -10.65 -36.19 -5.02
CA SER A 11 -10.83 -35.47 -6.29
C SER A 11 -12.24 -35.61 -6.87
N LEU A 12 -12.85 -36.81 -6.81
CA LEU A 12 -14.24 -37.00 -7.22
C LEU A 12 -15.24 -36.27 -6.31
N SER A 13 -15.04 -36.28 -4.99
CA SER A 13 -15.90 -35.56 -4.04
C SER A 13 -15.93 -34.06 -4.35
N ASN A 14 -14.74 -33.46 -4.50
CA ASN A 14 -14.59 -32.04 -4.86
C ASN A 14 -15.26 -31.70 -6.22
N PHE A 15 -15.30 -32.60 -7.20
CA PHE A 15 -16.03 -32.37 -8.45
C PHE A 15 -17.56 -32.44 -8.25
N TYR A 16 -18.05 -33.37 -7.43
CA TYR A 16 -19.48 -33.51 -7.14
C TYR A 16 -20.03 -32.34 -6.33
N GLU A 17 -19.38 -32.01 -5.21
CA GLU A 17 -19.73 -30.88 -4.33
C GLU A 17 -19.78 -29.56 -5.12
N TYR A 18 -18.81 -29.33 -6.00
CA TYR A 18 -18.78 -28.19 -6.92
C TYR A 18 -20.01 -28.15 -7.85
N VAL A 19 -20.33 -29.26 -8.52
CA VAL A 19 -21.48 -29.29 -9.46
C VAL A 19 -22.80 -29.09 -8.72
N ILE A 20 -22.96 -29.68 -7.53
CA ILE A 20 -24.16 -29.49 -6.70
C ILE A 20 -24.24 -28.07 -6.13
N ALA A 21 -23.13 -27.45 -5.72
CA ALA A 21 -23.09 -26.05 -5.31
C ALA A 21 -23.63 -25.11 -6.40
N PHE A 22 -23.26 -25.35 -7.67
CA PHE A 22 -23.78 -24.61 -8.81
C PHE A 22 -25.27 -24.89 -9.07
N LYS A 23 -25.66 -26.16 -9.15
CA LYS A 23 -27.07 -26.56 -9.37
C LYS A 23 -28.02 -26.02 -8.30
N ASN A 24 -27.55 -25.88 -7.06
CA ASN A 24 -28.35 -25.35 -5.95
C ASN A 24 -28.39 -23.82 -5.90
N ARG A 25 -27.46 -23.11 -6.56
CA ARG A 25 -27.36 -21.65 -6.52
C ARG A 25 -27.96 -20.94 -7.73
N PHE A 26 -28.09 -21.62 -8.86
CA PHE A 26 -28.50 -21.04 -10.15
C PHE A 26 -29.76 -21.69 -10.70
N ASP A 27 -30.60 -20.93 -11.40
CA ASP A 27 -31.84 -21.42 -12.03
C ASP A 27 -31.51 -22.57 -12.99
N ARG A 28 -32.29 -23.67 -12.94
CA ARG A 28 -32.11 -24.85 -13.78
C ARG A 28 -32.15 -24.53 -15.28
N LYS A 29 -32.78 -23.42 -15.69
CA LYS A 29 -32.78 -22.88 -17.07
C LYS A 29 -31.40 -22.43 -17.57
N LEU A 30 -30.44 -22.16 -16.68
CA LEU A 30 -29.06 -21.80 -17.04
C LEU A 30 -28.18 -23.02 -17.36
N PHE A 31 -28.73 -24.23 -17.27
CA PHE A 31 -28.06 -25.49 -17.58
C PHE A 31 -28.78 -26.21 -18.73
N PRO A 32 -28.07 -26.93 -19.62
CA PRO A 32 -28.66 -27.76 -20.68
C PRO A 32 -29.74 -28.70 -20.16
N GLU A 33 -30.75 -29.02 -20.96
CA GLU A 33 -31.85 -29.91 -20.55
C GLU A 33 -31.31 -31.28 -20.08
N ASP A 34 -30.37 -31.85 -20.84
CA ASP A 34 -29.71 -33.13 -20.55
C ASP A 34 -28.55 -33.04 -19.54
N PHE A 35 -28.29 -31.88 -18.92
CA PHE A 35 -27.16 -31.67 -18.00
C PHE A 35 -27.14 -32.69 -16.84
N ASP A 36 -28.30 -33.07 -16.32
CA ASP A 36 -28.41 -33.98 -15.17
C ASP A 36 -28.08 -35.45 -15.48
N ILE A 37 -28.15 -35.88 -16.75
CA ILE A 37 -27.78 -37.24 -17.17
C ILE A 37 -26.29 -37.37 -17.56
N TRP A 38 -25.54 -36.27 -17.51
CA TRP A 38 -24.10 -36.26 -17.79
C TRP A 38 -23.28 -36.78 -16.61
N THR A 39 -22.07 -37.29 -16.90
CA THR A 39 -21.09 -37.59 -15.85
C THR A 39 -20.67 -36.31 -15.12
N VAL A 40 -20.38 -36.41 -13.81
CA VAL A 40 -19.95 -35.28 -12.96
C VAL A 40 -18.76 -34.53 -13.56
N HIS A 41 -17.84 -35.24 -14.23
CA HIS A 41 -16.71 -34.61 -14.92
C HIS A 41 -17.12 -33.82 -16.18
N LYS A 42 -18.11 -34.29 -16.97
CA LYS A 42 -18.68 -33.53 -18.09
C LYS A 42 -19.48 -32.32 -17.58
N GLN A 43 -20.24 -32.47 -16.50
CA GLN A 43 -20.94 -31.38 -15.81
C GLN A 43 -19.97 -30.28 -15.34
N TYR A 44 -18.93 -30.66 -14.59
CA TYR A 44 -17.86 -29.77 -14.13
C TYR A 44 -17.19 -29.04 -15.30
N THR A 45 -16.77 -29.79 -16.33
CA THR A 45 -16.07 -29.23 -17.49
C THR A 45 -16.95 -28.26 -18.27
N TRP A 46 -18.26 -28.54 -18.38
CA TRP A 46 -19.19 -27.62 -19.01
C TRP A 46 -19.40 -26.34 -18.20
N ILE A 47 -19.60 -26.41 -16.87
CA ILE A 47 -19.70 -25.22 -16.02
C ILE A 47 -18.47 -24.33 -16.20
N ASN A 48 -17.27 -24.91 -16.13
CA ASN A 48 -16.01 -24.17 -16.23
C ASN A 48 -15.82 -23.50 -17.61
N LYS A 49 -16.37 -24.07 -18.68
CA LYS A 49 -16.36 -23.46 -20.03
C LYS A 49 -17.44 -22.39 -20.23
N ASN A 50 -18.43 -22.30 -19.34
CA ASN A 50 -19.61 -21.44 -19.49
C ASN A 50 -19.82 -20.48 -18.31
N PHE A 51 -18.76 -20.17 -17.54
CA PHE A 51 -18.84 -19.28 -16.37
C PHE A 51 -19.55 -17.95 -16.59
N ILE A 52 -19.44 -17.38 -17.79
CA ILE A 52 -20.06 -16.09 -18.14
C ILE A 52 -21.59 -16.14 -18.07
N ILE A 53 -22.22 -17.31 -18.22
CA ILE A 53 -23.68 -17.50 -18.02
C ILE A 53 -24.07 -17.26 -16.55
N PHE A 54 -23.19 -17.62 -15.62
CA PHE A 54 -23.43 -17.56 -14.17
C PHE A 54 -22.93 -16.26 -13.53
N PHE A 55 -21.91 -15.63 -14.13
CA PHE A 55 -21.16 -14.52 -13.54
C PHE A 55 -20.84 -13.43 -14.58
N LEU A 56 -21.88 -12.93 -15.27
CA LEU A 56 -21.77 -11.83 -16.26
C LEU A 56 -20.95 -10.64 -15.77
N ASN A 57 -21.04 -10.33 -14.46
CA ASN A 57 -20.42 -9.18 -13.81
C ASN A 57 -19.00 -9.45 -13.26
N VAL A 58 -18.38 -10.60 -13.60
CA VAL A 58 -16.99 -10.92 -13.23
C VAL A 58 -16.10 -10.84 -14.47
N PRO A 59 -15.10 -9.93 -14.52
CA PRO A 59 -14.18 -9.81 -15.65
C PRO A 59 -13.47 -11.12 -15.98
N GLN A 60 -13.26 -11.39 -17.28
CA GLN A 60 -12.68 -12.62 -17.80
C GLN A 60 -11.37 -13.04 -17.10
N SER A 61 -10.52 -12.08 -16.72
CA SER A 61 -9.25 -12.30 -16.00
C SER A 61 -9.41 -12.94 -14.61
N LEU A 62 -10.63 -12.90 -14.05
CA LEU A 62 -10.99 -13.34 -12.70
C LEU A 62 -11.87 -14.61 -12.66
N LEU A 63 -12.37 -15.12 -13.79
CA LEU A 63 -13.24 -16.30 -13.79
C LEU A 63 -12.53 -17.56 -13.24
N ASN A 64 -11.22 -17.70 -13.44
CA ASN A 64 -10.41 -18.81 -12.90
C ASN A 64 -10.37 -18.88 -11.35
N TYR A 65 -10.79 -17.85 -10.62
CA TYR A 65 -10.83 -17.89 -9.15
C TYR A 65 -12.01 -18.70 -8.63
N ILE A 66 -13.09 -18.74 -9.40
CA ILE A 66 -14.34 -19.41 -9.05
C ILE A 66 -14.12 -20.92 -8.85
N PRO A 67 -13.42 -21.66 -9.75
CA PRO A 67 -13.03 -23.04 -9.48
C PRO A 67 -11.84 -23.15 -8.51
N ALA A 68 -10.93 -22.16 -8.46
CA ALA A 68 -9.82 -22.15 -7.51
C ALA A 68 -10.28 -22.19 -6.04
N ALA A 69 -11.44 -21.60 -5.74
CA ALA A 69 -12.07 -21.67 -4.42
C ALA A 69 -12.37 -23.13 -3.99
N PHE A 70 -12.76 -23.98 -4.94
CA PHE A 70 -13.09 -25.39 -4.72
C PHE A 70 -11.90 -26.34 -5.01
N LYS A 71 -10.68 -25.81 -5.09
CA LYS A 71 -9.46 -26.60 -5.27
C LYS A 71 -8.46 -26.30 -4.17
N GLN A 72 -8.00 -27.32 -3.46
CA GLN A 72 -6.94 -27.16 -2.47
C GLN A 72 -5.57 -26.91 -3.13
N PRO A 73 -4.67 -26.16 -2.46
CA PRO A 73 -3.28 -26.07 -2.90
C PRO A 73 -2.63 -27.46 -2.92
N ASP A 74 -1.73 -27.64 -3.88
CA ASP A 74 -0.90 -28.80 -4.08
C ASP A 74 0.23 -28.84 -3.05
N PHE A 75 -0.12 -29.35 -1.86
CA PHE A 75 0.79 -29.57 -0.75
C PHE A 75 1.69 -30.80 -0.90
N ASP A 76 1.43 -31.66 -1.90
CA ASP A 76 2.21 -32.88 -2.17
C ASP A 76 3.34 -32.66 -3.19
N ARG A 77 3.27 -31.59 -4.02
CA ARG A 77 4.35 -31.15 -4.93
C ARG A 77 5.74 -31.16 -4.28
N SER A 78 6.74 -31.58 -5.05
CA SER A 78 8.14 -31.49 -4.63
C SER A 78 8.57 -30.01 -4.53
N PRO A 79 9.14 -29.56 -3.40
CA PRO A 79 9.60 -28.18 -3.25
C PRO A 79 10.91 -27.87 -3.98
N VAL A 80 11.59 -28.89 -4.53
CA VAL A 80 12.84 -28.74 -5.31
C VAL A 80 12.64 -29.01 -6.81
N GLU A 81 11.41 -29.34 -7.21
CA GLU A 81 11.02 -29.45 -8.61
C GLU A 81 10.81 -28.05 -9.17
N LEU A 82 11.46 -27.75 -10.30
CA LEU A 82 11.41 -26.44 -10.94
C LEU A 82 10.36 -26.46 -12.06
N PRO A 83 9.47 -25.46 -12.16
CA PRO A 83 8.54 -25.39 -13.27
C PRO A 83 9.29 -25.03 -14.56
N GLU A 84 8.85 -25.59 -15.70
CA GLU A 84 9.44 -25.36 -17.02
C GLU A 84 9.52 -23.87 -17.43
N TRP A 85 8.64 -23.04 -16.87
CA TRP A 85 8.59 -21.60 -17.10
C TRP A 85 9.54 -20.77 -16.23
N LEU A 86 10.37 -21.39 -15.37
CA LEU A 86 11.30 -20.69 -14.47
C LEU A 86 12.47 -20.02 -15.24
N ASP A 87 12.28 -18.77 -15.60
CA ASP A 87 13.37 -17.87 -15.98
C ASP A 87 14.16 -17.43 -14.72
N MET A 88 15.44 -17.81 -14.67
CA MET A 88 16.36 -17.52 -13.56
C MET A 88 16.96 -16.11 -13.61
N GLU A 89 17.10 -15.50 -14.79
CA GLU A 89 17.58 -14.13 -14.94
C GLU A 89 16.48 -13.15 -14.48
N LYS A 90 15.25 -13.40 -14.93
CA LYS A 90 14.05 -12.66 -14.50
C LYS A 90 13.78 -12.83 -13.02
N TYR A 91 13.96 -14.03 -12.45
CA TYR A 91 13.90 -14.22 -10.98
C TYR A 91 14.95 -13.36 -10.25
N SER A 92 16.19 -13.36 -10.75
CA SER A 92 17.31 -12.59 -10.18
C SER A 92 17.10 -11.07 -10.30
N ARG A 93 16.51 -10.60 -11.41
CA ARG A 93 16.08 -9.20 -11.61
C ARG A 93 14.97 -8.83 -10.63
N GLY A 94 14.00 -9.71 -10.40
CA GLY A 94 12.95 -9.53 -9.40
C GLY A 94 13.52 -9.34 -8.00
N GLN A 95 14.45 -10.20 -7.58
CA GLN A 95 15.16 -10.04 -6.31
C GLN A 95 15.96 -8.72 -6.21
N LYS A 96 16.63 -8.30 -7.29
CA LYS A 96 17.33 -7.00 -7.35
C LYS A 96 16.35 -5.84 -7.12
N PHE A 97 15.22 -5.83 -7.85
CA PHE A 97 14.16 -4.84 -7.70
C PHE A 97 13.63 -4.78 -6.26
N VAL A 98 13.46 -5.92 -5.58
CA VAL A 98 13.04 -5.94 -4.17
C VAL A 98 14.08 -5.34 -3.23
N ARG A 99 15.36 -5.71 -3.38
CA ARG A 99 16.45 -5.12 -2.57
C ARG A 99 16.56 -3.60 -2.76
N GLU A 100 16.27 -3.12 -3.96
CA GLU A 100 16.27 -1.69 -4.28
C GLU A 100 15.05 -0.93 -3.75
N ASN A 101 13.86 -1.54 -3.68
CA ASN A 101 12.60 -0.86 -3.34
C ASN A 101 11.94 -1.37 -2.04
N TYR A 102 12.72 -1.97 -1.14
CA TYR A 102 12.21 -2.73 0.02
C TYR A 102 11.21 -1.95 0.90
N ALA A 103 11.50 -0.67 1.18
CA ALA A 103 10.61 0.21 1.95
C ALA A 103 9.17 0.26 1.39
N ALA A 104 9.06 0.54 0.09
CA ALA A 104 7.79 0.68 -0.60
C ALA A 104 7.09 -0.67 -0.78
N ILE A 105 7.84 -1.76 -1.00
CA ILE A 105 7.28 -3.11 -1.10
C ILE A 105 6.72 -3.61 0.24
N MET A 106 7.36 -3.25 1.35
CA MET A 106 6.80 -3.52 2.69
C MET A 106 5.55 -2.69 2.97
N PHE A 107 5.53 -1.42 2.56
CA PHE A 107 4.32 -0.59 2.66
C PHE A 107 3.17 -1.16 1.81
N SER A 108 3.43 -1.52 0.54
CA SER A 108 2.51 -2.24 -0.36
C SER A 108 1.94 -3.51 0.31
N THR A 109 2.81 -4.33 0.89
CA THR A 109 2.43 -5.59 1.55
C THR A 109 1.51 -5.32 2.75
N LEU A 110 1.76 -4.26 3.52
CA LEU A 110 0.93 -3.90 4.67
C LEU A 110 -0.46 -3.40 4.25
N ILE A 111 -0.54 -2.41 3.36
CA ILE A 111 -1.83 -1.85 2.93
C ILE A 111 -2.64 -2.87 2.12
N GLY A 112 -1.96 -3.72 1.35
CA GLY A 112 -2.54 -4.89 0.70
C GLY A 112 -3.07 -5.93 1.69
N THR A 113 -2.35 -6.21 2.78
CA THR A 113 -2.83 -7.14 3.82
C THR A 113 -4.13 -6.63 4.47
N MET A 114 -4.25 -5.33 4.70
CA MET A 114 -5.51 -4.70 5.16
C MET A 114 -6.65 -4.85 4.14
N CYS A 115 -6.37 -4.67 2.84
CA CYS A 115 -7.33 -4.97 1.77
C CYS A 115 -7.73 -6.46 1.75
N ASN A 116 -6.78 -7.38 1.95
CA ASN A 116 -7.03 -8.82 1.97
C ASN A 116 -7.97 -9.25 3.11
N TYR A 117 -7.98 -8.54 4.24
CA TYR A 117 -8.91 -8.82 5.34
C TYR A 117 -10.38 -8.57 4.96
N SER A 118 -10.67 -7.83 3.88
CA SER A 118 -12.04 -7.59 3.41
C SER A 118 -12.72 -8.87 2.87
N PHE A 119 -11.96 -9.92 2.57
CA PHE A 119 -12.49 -11.27 2.38
C PHE A 119 -12.69 -11.94 3.75
N ASP A 120 -13.92 -11.92 4.27
CA ASP A 120 -14.30 -12.50 5.56
C ASP A 120 -13.73 -13.92 5.77
N ASP A 121 -13.95 -14.85 4.84
CA ASP A 121 -13.40 -16.22 4.93
C ASP A 121 -11.87 -16.30 4.80
N GLY A 122 -11.22 -15.30 4.19
CA GLY A 122 -9.76 -15.17 4.20
C GLY A 122 -9.20 -14.66 5.54
N LEU A 123 -10.03 -13.94 6.31
CA LEU A 123 -9.67 -13.40 7.63
C LEU A 123 -9.81 -14.44 8.76
N LYS A 124 -10.84 -15.29 8.73
CA LYS A 124 -11.10 -16.30 9.78
C LYS A 124 -9.90 -17.21 10.09
N PRO A 125 -9.13 -17.74 9.11
CA PRO A 125 -7.91 -18.51 9.37
C PRO A 125 -6.87 -17.75 10.22
N LEU A 126 -6.79 -16.42 10.10
CA LEU A 126 -5.87 -15.60 10.89
C LEU A 126 -6.34 -15.49 12.34
N ILE A 127 -7.63 -15.27 12.56
CA ILE A 127 -8.23 -15.20 13.90
C ILE A 127 -8.15 -16.56 14.61
N ILE A 128 -8.52 -17.64 13.91
CA ILE A 128 -8.55 -19.03 14.43
C ILE A 128 -7.15 -19.57 14.82
N THR A 129 -6.06 -18.85 14.49
CA THR A 129 -4.72 -19.15 15.03
C THR A 129 -4.45 -18.58 16.43
N GLY A 130 -5.14 -17.51 16.86
CA GLY A 130 -4.86 -16.82 18.13
C GLY A 130 -3.44 -16.23 18.21
N GLN A 131 -2.91 -15.75 17.07
CA GLN A 131 -1.54 -15.23 16.93
C GLN A 131 -1.50 -13.81 16.36
N SER A 132 -2.59 -13.04 16.40
CA SER A 132 -2.65 -11.73 15.70
C SER A 132 -3.77 -10.77 16.16
N ASP A 133 -4.60 -11.22 17.09
CA ASP A 133 -5.75 -10.59 17.74
C ASP A 133 -5.37 -9.64 18.90
N THR A 134 -4.07 -9.33 19.04
CA THR A 134 -3.57 -8.24 19.89
C THR A 134 -2.37 -7.57 19.22
N PRO A 135 -2.08 -6.28 19.48
CA PRO A 135 -0.88 -5.63 18.97
C PRO A 135 0.45 -6.36 19.26
N TYR A 136 0.60 -6.99 20.42
CA TYR A 136 1.82 -7.77 20.75
C TYR A 136 1.90 -9.13 20.02
N LEU A 137 0.78 -9.83 19.86
CA LEU A 137 0.74 -11.06 19.05
C LEU A 137 0.97 -10.72 17.57
N GLY A 138 0.34 -9.65 17.08
CA GLY A 138 0.60 -9.06 15.77
C GLY A 138 2.09 -8.75 15.57
N PHE A 139 2.73 -8.04 16.50
CA PHE A 139 4.18 -7.74 16.47
C PHE A 139 5.00 -9.03 16.32
N THR A 140 4.70 -10.03 17.17
CA THR A 140 5.42 -11.31 17.15
C THR A 140 5.23 -12.05 15.82
N ARG A 141 4.01 -12.09 15.28
CA ARG A 141 3.66 -12.70 14.00
C ARG A 141 4.32 -11.98 12.82
N TYR A 142 4.07 -10.68 12.67
CA TYR A 142 4.46 -9.93 11.49
C TYR A 142 5.97 -9.69 11.42
N LEU A 143 6.67 -9.52 12.55
CA LEU A 143 8.14 -9.56 12.58
C LEU A 143 8.66 -10.89 12.02
N SER A 144 8.07 -12.01 12.46
CA SER A 144 8.43 -13.33 11.98
C SER A 144 8.06 -13.54 10.50
N THR A 145 6.98 -12.93 9.99
CA THR A 145 6.67 -12.91 8.55
C THR A 145 7.69 -12.09 7.75
N ILE A 146 8.06 -10.91 8.25
CA ILE A 146 9.05 -10.01 7.63
C ILE A 146 10.41 -10.68 7.50
N GLN A 147 10.87 -11.38 8.54
CA GLN A 147 12.11 -12.18 8.49
C GLN A 147 12.06 -13.27 7.40
N ARG A 148 10.93 -13.98 7.27
CA ARG A 148 10.77 -15.00 6.21
C ARG A 148 10.79 -14.37 4.83
N LEU A 149 10.04 -13.28 4.61
CA LEU A 149 10.06 -12.55 3.34
C LEU A 149 11.48 -12.07 2.98
N PHE A 150 12.26 -11.55 3.94
CA PHE A 150 13.68 -11.24 3.71
C PHE A 150 14.48 -12.45 3.24
N ASN A 151 14.32 -13.62 3.88
CA ASN A 151 15.02 -14.83 3.48
C ASN A 151 14.58 -15.32 2.10
N TRP A 152 13.32 -15.14 1.70
CA TRP A 152 12.81 -15.48 0.36
C TRP A 152 13.39 -14.54 -0.71
N TYR A 153 13.34 -13.22 -0.47
CA TYR A 153 13.83 -12.20 -1.41
C TYR A 153 15.36 -12.22 -1.64
N ASN A 154 16.12 -12.84 -0.74
CA ASN A 154 17.58 -12.92 -0.81
C ASN A 154 18.13 -14.35 -1.03
N GLY A 155 17.27 -15.34 -1.25
CA GLY A 155 17.68 -16.74 -1.45
C GLY A 155 16.87 -17.44 -2.54
N GLN A 156 17.32 -18.63 -2.94
CA GLN A 156 16.62 -19.47 -3.91
C GLN A 156 15.79 -20.52 -3.16
N PRO A 157 14.44 -20.46 -3.19
CA PRO A 157 13.60 -21.27 -2.32
C PRO A 157 13.62 -22.76 -2.66
N TRP A 158 14.11 -23.16 -3.83
CA TRP A 158 14.31 -24.57 -4.23
C TRP A 158 15.66 -25.17 -3.80
N VAL A 159 16.60 -24.39 -3.24
CA VAL A 159 17.91 -24.86 -2.79
C VAL A 159 17.87 -25.15 -1.29
N GLN A 160 17.96 -26.43 -0.89
CA GLN A 160 17.58 -26.92 0.44
C GLN A 160 18.38 -26.31 1.61
N GLU A 161 19.62 -25.93 1.33
CA GLU A 161 20.58 -25.36 2.28
C GLU A 161 20.18 -23.94 2.69
N THR A 162 19.44 -23.22 1.83
CA THR A 162 19.12 -21.80 2.01
C THR A 162 18.12 -21.55 3.14
N ALA A 163 18.15 -20.34 3.70
CA ALA A 163 17.10 -19.86 4.58
C ALA A 163 15.75 -19.75 3.83
N ALA A 164 15.77 -19.40 2.53
CA ALA A 164 14.58 -19.33 1.67
C ALA A 164 13.80 -20.65 1.66
N TYR A 165 14.45 -21.77 1.33
CA TYR A 165 13.81 -23.10 1.33
C TYR A 165 13.22 -23.45 2.70
N LYS A 166 14.01 -23.25 3.77
CA LYS A 166 13.62 -23.59 5.15
C LYS A 166 12.39 -22.80 5.62
N ASP A 167 12.34 -21.50 5.31
CA ASP A 167 11.22 -20.64 5.69
C ASP A 167 10.00 -20.81 4.79
N MET A 168 10.17 -21.04 3.48
CA MET A 168 9.05 -21.39 2.61
C MET A 168 8.46 -22.76 2.99
N GLN A 169 9.29 -23.74 3.38
CA GLN A 169 8.85 -25.01 3.95
C GLN A 169 8.07 -24.82 5.25
N TYR A 170 8.53 -23.94 6.15
CA TYR A 170 7.79 -23.61 7.37
C TYR A 170 6.39 -23.06 7.03
N THR A 171 6.30 -22.08 6.12
CA THR A 171 5.00 -21.50 5.72
C THR A 171 4.10 -22.51 5.01
N ARG A 172 4.63 -23.36 4.11
CA ARG A 172 3.88 -24.46 3.46
C ARG A 172 3.29 -25.43 4.50
N ARG A 173 4.03 -25.76 5.56
CA ARG A 173 3.54 -26.58 6.69
C ARG A 173 2.47 -25.87 7.51
N MET A 174 2.66 -24.57 7.81
CA MET A 174 1.65 -23.78 8.53
C MET A 174 0.33 -23.69 7.78
N HIS A 175 0.36 -23.48 6.46
CA HIS A 175 -0.83 -23.47 5.61
C HIS A 175 -1.53 -24.84 5.58
N LEU A 176 -0.78 -25.93 5.49
CA LEU A 176 -1.33 -27.30 5.59
C LEU A 176 -1.94 -27.59 6.98
N MET A 177 -1.33 -27.11 8.05
CA MET A 177 -1.84 -27.25 9.43
C MET A 177 -3.16 -26.53 9.63
N ILE A 178 -3.26 -25.24 9.24
CA ILE A 178 -4.52 -24.49 9.39
C ILE A 178 -5.59 -25.00 8.42
N ARG A 179 -5.25 -25.45 7.20
CA ARG A 179 -6.19 -26.15 6.31
C ARG A 179 -6.76 -27.40 7.00
N LYS A 180 -5.91 -28.26 7.57
CA LYS A 180 -6.36 -29.47 8.29
C LYS A 180 -7.27 -29.13 9.48
N LYS A 181 -6.95 -28.09 10.26
CA LYS A 181 -7.81 -27.61 11.37
C LYS A 181 -9.17 -27.12 10.85
N LEU A 182 -9.21 -26.39 9.74
CA LEU A 182 -10.45 -25.85 9.17
C LEU A 182 -11.33 -26.96 8.55
N CYS A 183 -10.77 -27.91 7.82
CA CYS A 183 -11.50 -29.06 7.25
C CYS A 183 -11.98 -30.09 8.30
N GLN A 184 -11.68 -29.86 9.59
CA GLN A 184 -12.22 -30.63 10.72
C GLN A 184 -13.40 -29.92 11.41
N LEU A 185 -13.76 -28.71 10.95
CA LEU A 185 -14.81 -27.88 11.54
C LEU A 185 -15.88 -27.57 10.49
N ASN A 186 -17.14 -27.55 10.91
CA ASN A 186 -18.22 -27.05 10.06
C ASN A 186 -18.24 -25.51 10.01
N ASN A 187 -19.00 -24.93 9.07
CA ASN A 187 -19.05 -23.48 8.87
C ASN A 187 -19.48 -22.70 10.13
N GLU A 188 -20.37 -23.27 10.96
CA GLU A 188 -20.83 -22.64 12.20
C GLU A 188 -19.71 -22.63 13.26
N GLN A 189 -19.00 -23.75 13.42
CA GLN A 189 -17.84 -23.85 14.31
C GLN A 189 -16.71 -22.91 13.88
N ILE A 190 -16.45 -22.78 12.57
CA ILE A 190 -15.50 -21.80 12.02
C ILE A 190 -15.95 -20.37 12.36
N ASN A 191 -17.20 -20.01 12.04
CA ASN A 191 -17.77 -18.68 12.31
C ASN A 191 -17.80 -18.34 13.81
N ASN A 192 -18.00 -19.33 14.70
CA ASN A 192 -17.96 -19.13 16.15
C ASN A 192 -16.53 -19.02 16.68
N ALA A 193 -15.58 -19.80 16.14
CA ALA A 193 -14.16 -19.72 16.50
C ALA A 193 -13.43 -18.49 15.94
N SER A 194 -14.04 -17.75 15.02
CA SER A 194 -13.51 -16.49 14.47
C SER A 194 -14.14 -15.21 15.03
N LYS A 195 -15.14 -15.31 15.92
CA LYS A 195 -15.74 -14.14 16.58
C LYS A 195 -14.81 -13.58 17.65
N ILE A 196 -14.58 -12.27 17.62
CA ILE A 196 -13.76 -11.59 18.63
C ILE A 196 -14.69 -10.93 19.65
N ALA A 197 -14.70 -11.43 20.89
CA ALA A 197 -15.74 -11.11 21.89
C ALA A 197 -15.81 -9.63 22.32
N LYS A 198 -14.71 -8.88 22.16
CA LYS A 198 -14.65 -7.42 22.34
C LYS A 198 -13.78 -6.83 21.22
N PRO A 199 -14.31 -6.67 20.00
CA PRO A 199 -13.53 -6.25 18.85
C PRO A 199 -13.14 -4.78 19.00
N TRP A 200 -11.88 -4.45 18.70
CA TRP A 200 -11.40 -3.06 18.70
C TRP A 200 -11.84 -2.37 17.40
N CYS A 201 -13.13 -2.02 17.32
CA CYS A 201 -13.76 -1.46 16.13
C CYS A 201 -14.36 -0.06 16.37
N SER A 202 -13.57 0.85 16.94
CA SER A 202 -14.02 2.18 17.39
C SER A 202 -14.36 3.17 16.26
N ASP A 203 -13.87 2.95 15.03
CA ASP A 203 -14.18 3.85 13.89
C ASP A 203 -15.18 3.23 12.90
N ARG A 204 -15.66 1.99 13.13
CA ARG A 204 -16.44 1.20 12.15
C ARG A 204 -17.65 1.91 11.59
N GLU A 205 -18.37 2.68 12.41
CA GLU A 205 -19.52 3.43 11.91
C GLU A 205 -19.14 4.56 10.95
N LEU A 206 -18.01 5.24 11.19
CA LEU A 206 -17.53 6.31 10.31
C LEU A 206 -17.00 5.72 9.00
N LEU A 207 -16.24 4.62 9.12
CA LEU A 207 -15.75 3.83 7.99
C LEU A 207 -16.90 3.32 7.11
N LEU A 208 -17.96 2.74 7.71
CA LEU A 208 -19.14 2.29 6.96
C LEU A 208 -19.90 3.45 6.30
N LYS A 209 -20.00 4.62 6.93
CA LYS A 209 -20.64 5.81 6.33
C LYS A 209 -19.87 6.29 5.09
N ASP A 210 -18.55 6.42 5.18
CA ASP A 210 -17.70 6.77 4.04
C ASP A 210 -17.73 5.69 2.96
N PHE A 211 -17.48 4.40 3.27
CA PHE A 211 -17.48 3.31 2.30
C PHE A 211 -18.85 3.11 1.62
N THR A 212 -19.96 3.30 2.35
CA THR A 212 -21.33 3.31 1.78
C THR A 212 -21.52 4.42 0.74
N THR A 213 -20.77 5.51 0.85
CA THR A 213 -20.84 6.68 -0.05
C THR A 213 -19.85 6.57 -1.21
N THR A 214 -18.60 6.12 -0.97
CA THR A 214 -17.52 6.18 -1.96
C THR A 214 -17.24 4.87 -2.71
N CYS A 215 -17.67 3.71 -2.22
CA CYS A 215 -17.45 2.42 -2.90
C CYS A 215 -18.72 2.06 -3.71
N PRO A 216 -18.62 1.56 -4.96
CA PRO A 216 -19.79 1.16 -5.73
C PRO A 216 -20.55 0.03 -5.03
N LEU A 217 -21.88 0.06 -5.10
CA LEU A 217 -22.72 -1.05 -4.64
C LEU A 217 -22.45 -2.27 -5.53
N GLY A 218 -22.02 -3.38 -4.94
CA GLY A 218 -21.67 -4.57 -5.70
C GLY A 218 -22.89 -5.23 -6.34
N GLU A 219 -22.79 -5.53 -7.64
CA GLU A 219 -23.86 -6.18 -8.40
C GLU A 219 -24.02 -7.67 -8.05
N PHE A 220 -25.17 -8.24 -8.38
CA PHE A 220 -25.36 -9.70 -8.34
C PHE A 220 -24.34 -10.39 -9.26
N GLY A 221 -23.84 -11.57 -8.87
CA GLY A 221 -22.79 -12.27 -9.60
C GLY A 221 -21.37 -11.71 -9.41
N GLN A 222 -21.21 -10.41 -9.13
CA GLN A 222 -19.91 -9.73 -9.12
C GLN A 222 -18.92 -10.31 -8.09
N ARG A 223 -19.41 -10.84 -6.96
CA ARG A 223 -18.59 -11.41 -5.87
C ARG A 223 -18.91 -12.91 -5.65
N PRO A 224 -18.35 -13.84 -6.47
CA PRO A 224 -18.74 -15.26 -6.45
C PRO A 224 -18.62 -15.96 -5.09
N TYR A 225 -17.64 -15.59 -4.26
CA TYR A 225 -17.41 -16.18 -2.95
C TYR A 225 -18.54 -15.91 -1.96
N THR A 226 -19.21 -14.74 -2.01
CA THR A 226 -20.35 -14.46 -1.13
C THR A 226 -21.59 -15.26 -1.55
N MET A 227 -21.72 -15.64 -2.82
CA MET A 227 -22.86 -16.40 -3.33
C MET A 227 -22.94 -17.84 -2.79
N PHE A 228 -21.81 -18.40 -2.36
CA PHE A 228 -21.74 -19.73 -1.75
C PHE A 228 -21.63 -19.69 -0.22
N HIS A 229 -21.70 -18.52 0.41
CA HIS A 229 -21.59 -18.34 1.86
C HIS A 229 -22.55 -19.25 2.64
N ASP A 230 -23.83 -19.23 2.28
CA ASP A 230 -24.90 -19.98 2.96
C ASP A 230 -25.11 -21.39 2.38
N SER A 231 -24.24 -21.81 1.45
CA SER A 231 -24.30 -23.15 0.86
C SER A 231 -23.77 -24.20 1.84
N PRO A 232 -24.42 -25.38 1.98
CA PRO A 232 -23.79 -26.52 2.64
C PRO A 232 -22.53 -27.01 1.91
N TYR A 233 -22.35 -26.59 0.65
CA TYR A 233 -21.17 -26.84 -0.20
C TYR A 233 -20.25 -25.60 -0.31
N ARG A 234 -20.25 -24.71 0.70
CA ARG A 234 -19.25 -23.63 0.84
C ARG A 234 -17.84 -24.26 0.88
N PRO A 235 -16.85 -23.76 0.12
CA PRO A 235 -15.50 -24.30 0.15
C PRO A 235 -14.88 -24.27 1.56
N GLN A 236 -14.18 -25.34 1.93
CA GLN A 236 -13.60 -25.51 3.27
C GLN A 236 -12.06 -25.51 3.29
N GLY A 237 -11.52 -24.83 4.30
CA GLY A 237 -10.08 -24.68 4.54
C GLY A 237 -9.38 -23.85 3.45
N ILE A 238 -8.10 -23.52 3.68
CA ILE A 238 -7.32 -22.70 2.74
C ILE A 238 -7.31 -23.36 1.35
N ASN A 239 -7.80 -22.63 0.35
CA ASN A 239 -7.97 -23.06 -1.03
C ASN A 239 -7.04 -22.27 -1.99
N ASN A 240 -7.05 -22.55 -3.30
CA ASN A 240 -6.21 -21.82 -4.26
C ASN A 240 -6.65 -20.36 -4.41
N ALA A 241 -7.94 -20.03 -4.31
CA ALA A 241 -8.40 -18.64 -4.38
C ALA A 241 -7.91 -17.80 -3.19
N ASP A 242 -7.91 -18.34 -1.96
CA ASP A 242 -7.39 -17.62 -0.78
C ASP A 242 -5.88 -17.33 -0.91
N MET A 243 -5.12 -18.35 -1.34
CA MET A 243 -3.68 -18.25 -1.55
C MET A 243 -3.34 -17.24 -2.66
N THR A 244 -4.10 -17.29 -3.77
CA THR A 244 -3.94 -16.39 -4.93
C THR A 244 -4.39 -14.96 -4.61
N SER A 245 -5.43 -14.79 -3.79
CA SER A 245 -5.89 -13.48 -3.29
C SER A 245 -4.89 -12.85 -2.33
N THR A 246 -4.25 -13.67 -1.49
CA THR A 246 -3.14 -13.23 -0.63
C THR A 246 -1.93 -12.83 -1.48
N GLN A 247 -1.58 -13.63 -2.49
CA GLN A 247 -0.52 -13.32 -3.47
C GLN A 247 -0.79 -11.99 -4.20
N CYS A 248 -2.04 -11.75 -4.65
CA CYS A 248 -2.48 -10.46 -5.22
C CYS A 248 -2.15 -9.29 -4.31
N ASN A 249 -2.64 -9.36 -3.07
CA ASN A 249 -2.59 -8.23 -2.15
C ASN A 249 -1.16 -7.86 -1.73
N PHE A 250 -0.23 -8.83 -1.69
CA PHE A 250 1.18 -8.54 -1.34
C PHE A 250 1.88 -7.68 -2.41
N LEU A 251 1.55 -7.88 -3.70
CA LEU A 251 2.17 -7.19 -4.85
C LEU A 251 1.30 -6.10 -5.49
N GLY A 252 0.00 -6.08 -5.21
CA GLY A 252 -0.99 -5.37 -6.02
C GLY A 252 -0.78 -3.85 -6.09
N PHE A 253 -0.50 -3.22 -4.95
CA PHE A 253 -0.20 -1.79 -4.89
C PHE A 253 1.12 -1.43 -5.59
N ALA A 254 2.13 -2.32 -5.57
CA ALA A 254 3.37 -2.13 -6.30
C ALA A 254 3.21 -2.28 -7.82
N VAL A 255 2.26 -3.10 -8.30
CA VAL A 255 1.97 -3.29 -9.73
C VAL A 255 1.07 -2.18 -10.30
N LEU A 256 0.09 -1.70 -9.52
CA LEU A 256 -0.86 -0.67 -9.97
C LEU A 256 -0.39 0.77 -9.71
N TYR A 257 0.26 1.01 -8.57
CA TYR A 257 0.52 2.36 -8.05
C TYR A 257 2.00 2.61 -7.61
N PRO A 258 3.02 2.08 -8.33
CA PRO A 258 4.41 2.07 -7.86
C PRO A 258 4.91 3.45 -7.40
N THR A 259 4.73 4.49 -8.20
CA THR A 259 5.21 5.85 -7.90
C THR A 259 4.47 6.55 -6.76
N ILE A 260 3.28 6.07 -6.36
CA ILE A 260 2.52 6.63 -5.24
C ILE A 260 3.02 6.05 -3.90
N ILE A 261 3.39 4.76 -3.90
CA ILE A 261 3.92 4.05 -2.72
C ILE A 261 5.44 4.21 -2.51
N GLY A 262 6.14 4.91 -3.40
CA GLY A 262 7.58 5.18 -3.30
C GLY A 262 8.50 4.29 -4.15
N ILE A 263 7.95 3.51 -5.09
CA ILE A 263 8.72 2.79 -6.11
C ILE A 263 8.90 3.73 -7.31
N HIS A 264 10.09 4.33 -7.40
CA HIS A 264 10.45 5.30 -8.43
C HIS A 264 11.33 4.67 -9.51
N ASN A 265 11.15 5.13 -10.76
CA ASN A 265 11.91 4.68 -11.94
C ASN A 265 11.88 3.16 -12.21
N ALA A 266 10.82 2.46 -11.79
CA ALA A 266 10.59 1.06 -12.15
C ALA A 266 10.22 0.95 -13.64
N THR A 267 10.88 0.06 -14.38
CA THR A 267 10.42 -0.31 -15.73
C THR A 267 9.34 -1.39 -15.65
N ASP A 268 8.51 -1.55 -16.68
CA ASP A 268 7.52 -2.63 -16.71
C ASP A 268 8.21 -4.01 -16.66
N GLU A 269 9.44 -4.16 -17.17
CA GLU A 269 10.24 -5.39 -17.02
C GLU A 269 10.75 -5.63 -15.58
N ASP A 270 10.94 -4.59 -14.76
CA ASP A 270 11.23 -4.76 -13.33
C ASP A 270 10.00 -5.24 -12.55
N LEU A 271 8.83 -4.70 -12.88
CA LEU A 271 7.56 -5.10 -12.29
C LEU A 271 7.13 -6.51 -12.74
N ASP A 272 7.39 -6.87 -14.00
CA ASP A 272 7.25 -8.22 -14.55
C ASP A 272 8.21 -9.21 -13.86
N ALA A 273 9.47 -8.82 -13.65
CA ALA A 273 10.44 -9.61 -12.91
C ALA A 273 10.03 -9.82 -11.43
N PHE A 274 9.48 -8.79 -10.79
CA PHE A 274 8.89 -8.88 -9.45
C PHE A 274 7.66 -9.81 -9.41
N CYS A 275 6.79 -9.72 -10.41
CA CYS A 275 5.65 -10.64 -10.56
C CYS A 275 6.11 -12.08 -10.76
N HIS A 276 7.11 -12.33 -11.61
CA HIS A 276 7.66 -13.65 -11.86
C HIS A 276 8.32 -14.26 -10.60
N MET A 277 9.04 -13.46 -9.82
CA MET A 277 9.54 -13.88 -8.50
C MET A 277 8.38 -14.30 -7.58
N TRP A 278 7.27 -13.55 -7.56
CA TRP A 278 6.05 -13.94 -6.84
C TRP A 278 5.34 -15.16 -7.43
N ARG A 279 5.40 -15.39 -8.75
CA ARG A 279 4.89 -16.59 -9.42
C ARG A 279 5.60 -17.84 -8.88
N CYS A 280 6.92 -17.76 -8.72
CA CYS A 280 7.76 -18.82 -8.16
C CYS A 280 7.37 -19.13 -6.70
N TYR A 281 7.13 -18.10 -5.88
CA TYR A 281 6.67 -18.30 -4.50
C TYR A 281 5.27 -18.93 -4.44
N GLY A 282 4.35 -18.54 -5.33
CA GLY A 282 3.05 -19.17 -5.46
C GLY A 282 3.16 -20.66 -5.78
N TYR A 283 3.96 -21.02 -6.78
CA TYR A 283 4.23 -22.40 -7.17
C TYR A 283 4.81 -23.24 -6.00
N PHE A 284 5.82 -22.72 -5.30
CA PHE A 284 6.43 -23.40 -4.15
C PHE A 284 5.43 -23.59 -2.99
N LEU A 285 4.57 -22.60 -2.74
CA LEU A 285 3.54 -22.69 -1.70
C LEU A 285 2.36 -23.61 -2.08
N GLY A 286 2.37 -24.18 -3.29
CA GLY A 286 1.38 -25.15 -3.76
C GLY A 286 0.23 -24.56 -4.56
N ILE A 287 0.31 -23.29 -4.98
CA ILE A 287 -0.71 -22.75 -5.90
C ILE A 287 -0.57 -23.48 -7.25
N ALA A 288 -1.69 -23.91 -7.82
CA ALA A 288 -1.71 -24.51 -9.16
C ALA A 288 -1.50 -23.44 -10.23
N ASP A 289 -0.79 -23.75 -11.32
CA ASP A 289 -0.31 -22.73 -12.26
C ASP A 289 -1.43 -22.06 -13.06
N GLU A 290 -2.56 -22.75 -13.27
CA GLU A 290 -3.78 -22.20 -13.86
C GLU A 290 -4.51 -21.17 -12.96
N TYR A 291 -4.14 -21.12 -11.67
CA TYR A 291 -4.72 -20.23 -10.65
C TYR A 291 -3.72 -19.16 -10.17
N ASN A 292 -2.42 -19.45 -10.15
CA ASN A 292 -1.31 -18.57 -9.75
C ASN A 292 -1.50 -17.12 -10.26
N PHE A 293 -1.46 -16.13 -9.36
CA PHE A 293 -1.83 -14.74 -9.70
C PHE A 293 -0.93 -14.18 -10.79
N CYS A 294 0.36 -14.53 -10.73
CA CYS A 294 1.41 -13.98 -11.56
C CYS A 294 1.66 -14.80 -12.85
N ARG A 295 0.66 -15.54 -13.34
CA ARG A 295 0.70 -16.23 -14.63
C ARG A 295 0.35 -15.30 -15.81
N GLY A 296 0.84 -15.61 -17.00
CA GLY A 296 0.61 -14.80 -18.20
C GLY A 296 1.66 -13.71 -18.40
N SER A 297 1.35 -12.73 -19.27
CA SER A 297 2.18 -11.54 -19.46
C SER A 297 2.02 -10.52 -18.31
N PHE A 298 2.89 -9.51 -18.25
CA PHE A 298 2.77 -8.47 -17.24
C PHE A 298 1.49 -7.64 -17.40
N GLU A 299 1.06 -7.38 -18.63
CA GLU A 299 -0.20 -6.68 -18.94
C GLU A 299 -1.41 -7.50 -18.44
N GLU A 300 -1.41 -8.82 -18.65
CA GLU A 300 -2.46 -9.70 -18.11
C GLU A 300 -2.49 -9.67 -16.59
N ILE A 301 -1.33 -9.64 -15.92
CA ILE A 301 -1.21 -9.58 -14.46
C ILE A 301 -1.70 -8.20 -13.96
N LYS A 302 -1.26 -7.10 -14.58
CA LYS A 302 -1.63 -5.71 -14.25
C LYS A 302 -3.15 -5.50 -14.41
N GLN A 303 -3.73 -5.98 -15.51
CA GLN A 303 -5.18 -5.95 -15.74
C GLN A 303 -5.94 -6.84 -14.75
N ARG A 304 -5.40 -8.02 -14.40
CA ARG A 304 -5.98 -8.92 -13.39
C ARG A 304 -5.98 -8.28 -12.00
N THR A 305 -4.92 -7.56 -11.62
CA THR A 305 -4.85 -6.79 -10.37
C THR A 305 -5.87 -5.65 -10.38
N GLN A 306 -5.94 -4.86 -11.44
CA GLN A 306 -6.92 -3.76 -11.55
C GLN A 306 -8.35 -4.30 -11.41
N ASN A 307 -8.68 -5.37 -12.14
CA ASN A 307 -9.98 -6.02 -12.06
C ASN A 307 -10.25 -6.58 -10.66
N PHE A 308 -9.28 -7.22 -10.00
CA PHE A 308 -9.43 -7.77 -8.65
C PHE A 308 -9.76 -6.67 -7.62
N TYR A 309 -9.08 -5.53 -7.69
CA TYR A 309 -9.34 -4.42 -6.77
C TYR A 309 -10.70 -3.75 -7.03
N GLN A 310 -11.02 -3.44 -8.29
CA GLN A 310 -12.26 -2.75 -8.65
C GLN A 310 -13.50 -3.64 -8.52
N CYS A 311 -13.40 -4.94 -8.81
CA CYS A 311 -14.51 -5.88 -8.76
C CYS A 311 -14.78 -6.43 -7.36
N TRP A 312 -13.75 -6.65 -6.54
CA TRP A 312 -13.89 -7.32 -5.23
C TRP A 312 -13.44 -6.49 -4.04
N ILE A 313 -12.19 -5.99 -4.01
CA ILE A 313 -11.67 -5.27 -2.83
C ILE A 313 -12.53 -4.06 -2.49
N ILE A 314 -12.74 -3.15 -3.44
CA ILE A 314 -13.43 -1.89 -3.18
C ILE A 314 -14.91 -2.14 -2.79
N PRO A 315 -15.69 -2.99 -3.50
CA PRO A 315 -17.03 -3.36 -3.04
C PRO A 315 -17.07 -4.03 -1.65
N ASN A 316 -16.08 -4.83 -1.26
CA ASN A 316 -16.03 -5.44 0.07
C ASN A 316 -15.86 -4.43 1.21
N LEU A 317 -15.29 -3.25 0.96
CA LEU A 317 -15.14 -2.22 2.00
C LEU A 317 -16.49 -1.70 2.52
N ARG A 318 -17.58 -1.87 1.74
CA ARG A 318 -18.96 -1.59 2.20
C ARG A 318 -19.43 -2.52 3.31
N ASP A 319 -18.87 -3.73 3.39
CA ASP A 319 -19.38 -4.84 4.22
C ASP A 319 -18.42 -5.19 5.38
N ILE A 320 -17.48 -4.30 5.75
CA ILE A 320 -16.44 -4.58 6.76
C ILE A 320 -17.01 -5.07 8.10
N THR A 321 -16.43 -6.15 8.64
CA THR A 321 -16.80 -6.73 9.94
C THR A 321 -16.15 -5.97 11.11
N PRO A 322 -16.63 -6.14 12.36
CA PRO A 322 -15.91 -5.69 13.56
C PRO A 322 -14.49 -6.29 13.65
N GLU A 323 -14.36 -7.55 13.26
CA GLU A 323 -13.11 -8.30 13.11
C GLU A 323 -12.15 -7.64 12.10
N TRP A 324 -12.65 -7.13 10.97
CA TRP A 324 -11.83 -6.43 9.97
C TRP A 324 -11.07 -5.26 10.58
N GLU A 325 -11.77 -4.37 11.31
CA GLU A 325 -11.13 -3.19 11.89
C GLU A 325 -10.19 -3.59 13.05
N HIS A 326 -10.62 -4.51 13.91
CA HIS A 326 -9.79 -4.97 15.02
C HIS A 326 -8.47 -5.62 14.54
N MET A 327 -8.53 -6.49 13.54
CA MET A 327 -7.35 -7.14 12.97
C MET A 327 -6.47 -6.14 12.22
N THR A 328 -7.08 -5.17 11.52
CA THR A 328 -6.40 -4.03 10.89
C THR A 328 -5.64 -3.16 11.91
N ARG A 329 -6.26 -2.86 13.07
CA ARG A 329 -5.58 -2.17 14.18
C ARG A 329 -4.44 -3.01 14.76
N CYS A 330 -4.64 -4.32 14.96
CA CYS A 330 -3.61 -5.16 15.55
C CYS A 330 -2.37 -5.30 14.65
N ILE A 331 -2.52 -5.31 13.32
CA ILE A 331 -1.36 -5.22 12.42
C ILE A 331 -0.74 -3.82 12.43
N ILE A 332 -1.50 -2.72 12.28
CA ILE A 332 -0.94 -1.36 12.19
C ILE A 332 -0.27 -0.92 13.50
N GLU A 333 -0.91 -1.11 14.65
CA GLU A 333 -0.31 -0.73 15.95
C GLU A 333 0.92 -1.57 16.29
N SER A 334 1.01 -2.81 15.78
CA SER A 334 2.25 -3.58 15.88
C SER A 334 3.40 -2.97 15.07
N MET A 335 3.11 -2.26 13.97
CA MET A 335 4.14 -1.56 13.17
C MET A 335 4.74 -0.36 13.94
N ASN A 336 3.96 0.24 14.84
CA ASN A 336 4.44 1.30 15.73
C ASN A 336 5.42 0.78 16.80
N TYR A 337 5.47 -0.53 17.08
CA TYR A 337 6.42 -1.11 18.04
C TYR A 337 7.85 -1.23 17.47
N TYR A 338 8.01 -1.16 16.16
CA TYR A 338 9.32 -1.06 15.49
C TYR A 338 9.85 0.39 15.41
N SER A 339 9.07 1.40 15.82
CA SER A 339 9.31 2.82 15.49
C SER A 339 9.41 3.11 13.97
N LEU A 340 8.83 2.22 13.15
CA LEU A 340 8.99 2.21 11.69
C LEU A 340 8.12 3.25 10.96
N MET A 341 6.94 3.55 11.52
CA MET A 341 5.86 4.24 10.81
C MET A 341 5.27 5.44 11.55
N CYS A 342 5.09 5.34 12.88
CA CYS A 342 4.51 6.39 13.72
C CYS A 342 3.15 6.91 13.20
N MET A 343 2.28 5.99 12.78
CA MET A 343 0.97 6.27 12.18
C MET A 343 -0.13 5.51 12.92
N SER A 344 -1.30 6.15 13.13
CA SER A 344 -2.47 5.44 13.67
C SER A 344 -3.16 4.62 12.59
N CYS A 345 -4.07 3.73 13.02
CA CYS A 345 -4.96 3.02 12.12
C CYS A 345 -5.70 3.96 11.14
N LYS A 346 -6.20 5.12 11.61
CA LYS A 346 -6.89 6.10 10.76
C LYS A 346 -5.99 6.61 9.64
N THR A 347 -4.75 6.95 9.96
CA THR A 347 -3.78 7.47 8.99
C THR A 347 -3.49 6.46 7.87
N ILE A 348 -3.34 5.17 8.21
CA ILE A 348 -3.08 4.12 7.20
C ILE A 348 -4.30 3.83 6.34
N ILE A 349 -5.50 3.81 6.94
CA ILE A 349 -6.74 3.67 6.16
C ILE A 349 -6.84 4.83 5.17
N LEU A 350 -6.69 6.08 5.63
CA LEU A 350 -6.73 7.27 4.75
C LEU A 350 -5.70 7.21 3.62
N LEU A 351 -4.43 6.91 3.91
CA LEU A 351 -3.40 6.78 2.87
C LEU A 351 -3.73 5.67 1.85
N THR A 352 -4.34 4.57 2.29
CA THR A 352 -4.73 3.47 1.40
C THR A 352 -5.93 3.85 0.54
N THR A 353 -6.94 4.52 1.12
CA THR A 353 -8.12 4.98 0.40
C THR A 353 -7.79 6.10 -0.59
N ASP A 354 -6.83 6.98 -0.27
CA ASP A 354 -6.31 7.99 -1.19
C ASP A 354 -5.66 7.34 -2.42
N ILE A 355 -4.90 6.24 -2.24
CA ILE A 355 -4.30 5.47 -3.36
C ILE A 355 -5.39 4.79 -4.20
N LEU A 356 -6.46 4.31 -3.57
CA LEU A 356 -7.62 3.72 -4.26
C LEU A 356 -8.61 4.76 -4.81
N ASN A 357 -8.35 6.06 -4.65
CA ASN A 357 -9.23 7.18 -5.02
C ASN A 357 -10.64 7.08 -4.39
N LEU A 358 -10.68 6.81 -3.08
CA LEU A 358 -11.89 6.69 -2.27
C LEU A 358 -11.98 7.84 -1.25
N SER A 359 -13.10 8.55 -1.22
CA SER A 359 -13.29 9.74 -0.38
C SER A 359 -13.75 9.35 1.03
N MET A 360 -12.89 9.61 2.03
CA MET A 360 -13.10 9.24 3.43
C MET A 360 -13.36 10.47 4.33
N SER A 361 -14.45 11.18 4.02
CA SER A 361 -14.81 12.47 4.62
C SER A 361 -15.07 12.40 6.14
N HIS A 362 -15.78 11.39 6.61
CA HIS A 362 -16.12 11.21 8.02
C HIS A 362 -14.91 10.74 8.82
N LEU A 363 -14.10 9.83 8.27
CA LEU A 363 -12.85 9.37 8.89
C LEU A 363 -11.84 10.53 9.00
N HIS A 364 -11.63 11.31 7.93
CA HIS A 364 -10.75 12.49 7.94
C HIS A 364 -11.24 13.55 8.93
N GLY A 365 -12.56 13.77 9.03
CA GLY A 365 -13.17 14.65 10.03
C GLY A 365 -13.02 14.16 11.49
N SER A 366 -12.66 12.89 11.70
CA SER A 366 -12.52 12.25 13.01
C SER A 366 -11.07 12.12 13.51
N LEU A 367 -10.10 12.68 12.78
CA LEU A 367 -8.68 12.66 13.17
C LEU A 367 -8.44 13.55 14.39
N SER A 368 -7.68 13.06 15.36
CA SER A 368 -7.05 13.94 16.34
C SER A 368 -5.94 14.79 15.68
N TYR A 369 -5.56 15.91 16.31
CA TYR A 369 -4.56 16.83 15.75
C TYR A 369 -3.22 16.15 15.40
N LEU A 370 -2.77 15.19 16.22
CA LEU A 370 -1.56 14.41 15.93
C LEU A 370 -1.72 13.45 14.75
N GLU A 371 -2.88 12.83 14.57
CA GLU A 371 -3.16 11.96 13.42
C GLU A 371 -3.33 12.75 12.13
N TRP A 372 -3.88 13.98 12.22
CA TRP A 372 -3.93 14.93 11.11
C TRP A 372 -2.52 15.40 10.72
N ILE A 373 -1.65 15.75 11.68
CA ILE A 373 -0.24 16.04 11.41
C ILE A 373 0.42 14.84 10.74
N ALA A 374 0.30 13.63 11.29
CA ALA A 374 0.90 12.43 10.70
C ALA A 374 0.42 12.19 9.26
N TYR A 375 -0.90 12.28 9.01
CA TYR A 375 -1.48 12.14 7.68
C TYR A 375 -0.99 13.21 6.70
N LYS A 376 -0.88 14.47 7.12
CA LYS A 376 -0.32 15.55 6.28
C LYS A 376 1.19 15.42 6.09
N SER A 377 1.96 14.96 7.07
CA SER A 377 3.39 14.66 6.91
C SER A 377 3.62 13.54 5.90
N TRP A 378 2.85 12.45 5.94
CA TRP A 378 3.00 11.32 5.03
C TRP A 378 2.47 11.60 3.61
N THR A 379 1.35 12.30 3.46
CA THR A 379 0.90 12.78 2.14
C THR A 379 1.86 13.81 1.55
N TYR A 380 2.43 14.72 2.36
CA TYR A 380 3.47 15.66 1.93
C TYR A 380 4.77 14.96 1.54
N LEU A 381 5.24 13.96 2.30
CA LEU A 381 6.40 13.15 1.93
C LEU A 381 6.19 12.39 0.61
N SER A 382 5.04 11.73 0.43
CA SER A 382 4.68 11.09 -0.84
C SER A 382 4.51 12.09 -1.99
N THR A 383 4.14 13.34 -1.69
CA THR A 383 4.08 14.43 -2.68
C THR A 383 5.46 14.96 -3.03
N ILE A 384 6.37 15.12 -2.07
CA ILE A 384 7.79 15.43 -2.33
C ILE A 384 8.39 14.35 -3.22
N LEU A 385 8.26 13.06 -2.85
CA LEU A 385 8.80 11.95 -3.63
C LEU A 385 8.26 11.93 -5.08
N ARG A 386 6.98 12.26 -5.29
CA ARG A 386 6.39 12.43 -6.64
C ARG A 386 6.87 13.69 -7.37
N ILE A 387 7.12 14.79 -6.66
CA ILE A 387 7.75 16.01 -7.18
C ILE A 387 9.22 15.75 -7.57
N LEU A 388 9.93 14.90 -6.84
CA LEU A 388 11.28 14.48 -7.20
C LEU A 388 11.27 13.61 -8.46
N ASP A 389 10.29 12.72 -8.65
CA ASP A 389 10.17 11.99 -9.92
C ASP A 389 9.73 12.88 -11.10
N TRP A 390 8.95 13.94 -10.86
CA TRP A 390 8.70 15.00 -11.84
C TRP A 390 10.01 15.71 -12.26
N TYR A 391 10.95 15.87 -11.32
CA TYR A 391 12.30 16.40 -11.57
C TYR A 391 13.32 15.36 -12.11
N ASN A 392 13.07 14.04 -11.98
CA ASN A 392 14.02 12.98 -12.38
C ASN A 392 14.01 12.66 -13.87
N GLY A 393 12.85 12.79 -14.54
CA GLY A 393 12.81 12.70 -16.00
C GLY A 393 13.67 13.81 -16.62
N GLN A 394 14.34 13.56 -17.75
CA GLN A 394 15.21 14.57 -18.37
C GLN A 394 14.39 15.63 -19.13
N PRO A 395 14.22 16.88 -18.63
CA PRO A 395 13.41 17.90 -19.31
C PRO A 395 14.03 18.38 -20.63
N TRP A 396 15.34 18.23 -20.82
CA TRP A 396 16.03 18.49 -22.08
C TRP A 396 15.80 17.41 -23.16
N VAL A 397 15.26 16.24 -22.81
CA VAL A 397 14.89 15.20 -23.78
C VAL A 397 13.44 15.39 -24.20
N LYS A 398 13.24 15.82 -25.46
CA LYS A 398 11.91 16.03 -26.05
C LYS A 398 11.03 14.79 -25.91
N GLY A 399 9.76 15.02 -25.56
CA GLY A 399 8.74 13.98 -25.47
C GLY A 399 8.61 13.31 -24.10
N THR A 400 9.60 13.44 -23.20
CA THR A 400 9.49 12.95 -21.81
C THR A 400 8.39 13.67 -21.03
N ALA A 401 7.92 13.05 -19.95
CA ALA A 401 6.97 13.68 -19.03
C ALA A 401 7.54 14.97 -18.40
N ALA A 402 8.82 14.96 -18.00
CA ALA A 402 9.49 16.13 -17.45
C ALA A 402 9.58 17.28 -18.47
N CYS A 403 9.89 17.00 -19.74
CA CYS A 403 9.93 18.01 -20.80
C CYS A 403 8.55 18.68 -20.97
N LYS A 404 7.50 17.88 -21.17
CA LYS A 404 6.11 18.35 -21.34
C LYS A 404 5.61 19.16 -20.13
N ASN A 405 6.00 18.75 -18.92
CA ASN A 405 5.59 19.41 -17.68
C ASN A 405 6.42 20.67 -17.37
N MET A 406 7.70 20.73 -17.77
CA MET A 406 8.52 21.94 -17.70
C MET A 406 8.00 23.01 -18.65
N GLU A 407 7.66 22.64 -19.89
CA GLU A 407 6.95 23.54 -20.81
C GLU A 407 5.62 24.03 -20.21
N TYR A 408 4.87 23.18 -19.51
CA TYR A 408 3.62 23.58 -18.84
C TYR A 408 3.87 24.57 -17.71
N ALA A 409 4.85 24.34 -16.83
CA ALA A 409 5.23 25.27 -15.78
C ALA A 409 5.66 26.63 -16.36
N HIS A 410 6.48 26.63 -17.41
CA HIS A 410 6.90 27.83 -18.12
C HIS A 410 5.71 28.58 -18.75
N ARG A 411 4.78 27.86 -19.41
CA ARG A 411 3.51 28.43 -19.93
C ARG A 411 2.68 29.05 -18.81
N MET A 412 2.54 28.39 -17.67
CA MET A 412 1.78 28.89 -16.51
C MET A 412 2.44 30.12 -15.88
N HIS A 413 3.77 30.15 -15.73
CA HIS A 413 4.50 31.32 -15.22
C HIS A 413 4.40 32.51 -16.19
N SER A 414 4.43 32.27 -17.50
CA SER A 414 4.21 33.30 -18.52
C SER A 414 2.78 33.87 -18.46
N LEU A 415 1.77 33.01 -18.32
CA LEU A 415 0.36 33.42 -18.14
C LEU A 415 0.15 34.20 -16.82
N MET A 416 0.75 33.75 -15.71
CA MET A 416 0.70 34.47 -14.43
C MET A 416 1.40 35.82 -14.51
N ARG A 417 2.59 35.89 -15.12
CA ARG A 417 3.32 37.15 -15.32
C ARG A 417 2.50 38.13 -16.16
N LYS A 418 1.94 37.68 -17.29
CA LYS A 418 1.04 38.49 -18.12
C LYS A 418 -0.17 39.00 -17.32
N LYS A 419 -0.90 38.11 -16.63
CA LYS A 419 -2.08 38.48 -15.85
C LYS A 419 -1.77 39.45 -14.70
N LEU A 420 -0.60 39.35 -14.07
CA LEU A 420 -0.17 40.30 -13.04
C LEU A 420 0.26 41.66 -13.62
N CYS A 421 0.75 41.71 -14.86
CA CYS A 421 1.00 42.97 -15.57
C CYS A 421 -0.28 43.66 -16.07
N GLU A 422 -1.38 42.90 -16.23
CA GLU A 422 -2.71 43.42 -16.60
C GLU A 422 -3.49 44.05 -15.43
N LEU A 423 -2.98 43.92 -14.19
CA LEU A 423 -3.60 44.46 -12.97
C LEU A 423 -2.86 45.71 -12.45
N ASP A 424 -3.53 46.46 -11.57
CA ASP A 424 -2.91 47.47 -10.72
C ASP A 424 -2.66 46.96 -9.29
N ASP A 425 -1.85 47.71 -8.54
CA ASP A 425 -1.37 47.32 -7.22
C ASP A 425 -2.53 47.24 -6.19
N GLU A 426 -3.59 48.04 -6.37
CA GLU A 426 -4.79 47.99 -5.52
C GLU A 426 -5.65 46.75 -5.82
N GLN A 427 -5.81 46.39 -7.09
CA GLN A 427 -6.45 45.13 -7.50
C GLN A 427 -5.69 43.92 -6.97
N ILE A 428 -4.35 43.94 -7.00
CA ILE A 428 -3.50 42.86 -6.47
C ILE A 428 -3.60 42.76 -4.95
N ASP A 429 -3.52 43.88 -4.22
CA ASP A 429 -3.66 43.91 -2.76
C ASP A 429 -5.07 43.46 -2.33
N ASN A 430 -6.12 43.95 -2.98
CA ASN A 430 -7.50 43.52 -2.71
C ASN A 430 -7.75 42.04 -3.02
N ALA A 431 -7.15 41.49 -4.08
CA ALA A 431 -7.20 40.04 -4.37
C ALA A 431 -6.37 39.19 -3.39
N SER A 432 -5.39 39.78 -2.70
CA SER A 432 -4.50 39.10 -1.75
C SER A 432 -5.06 39.04 -0.32
N LYS A 433 -6.13 39.77 -0.01
CA LYS A 433 -6.72 39.86 1.34
C LYS A 433 -7.49 38.60 1.72
N VAL A 434 -6.87 37.74 2.53
CA VAL A 434 -7.53 36.62 3.19
C VAL A 434 -8.54 37.17 4.22
N ALA A 435 -9.83 37.05 3.94
CA ALA A 435 -10.90 37.69 4.72
C ALA A 435 -11.02 37.23 6.18
N LYS A 436 -10.48 36.06 6.54
CA LYS A 436 -10.38 35.55 7.92
C LYS A 436 -9.06 34.76 8.08
N PRO A 437 -7.92 35.43 8.34
CA PRO A 437 -6.64 34.74 8.49
C PRO A 437 -6.60 34.02 9.84
N TRP A 438 -6.36 32.71 9.83
CA TRP A 438 -6.22 31.93 11.07
C TRP A 438 -4.81 32.11 11.65
N CYS A 439 -4.69 33.06 12.59
CA CYS A 439 -3.45 33.32 13.34
C CYS A 439 -3.80 33.66 14.79
N PRO A 440 -4.20 32.67 15.62
CA PRO A 440 -4.65 32.92 17.00
C PRO A 440 -3.55 33.56 17.86
N ASP A 441 -2.29 33.18 17.64
CA ASP A 441 -1.13 33.63 18.41
C ASP A 441 -0.44 34.87 17.82
N ARG A 442 -1.11 35.66 16.96
CA ARG A 442 -0.51 36.79 16.21
C ARG A 442 0.34 37.71 17.08
N GLU A 443 -0.20 38.20 18.19
CA GLU A 443 0.49 39.16 19.06
C GLU A 443 1.66 38.52 19.82
N LEU A 444 1.56 37.22 20.16
CA LEU A 444 2.63 36.46 20.79
C LEU A 444 3.79 36.24 19.79
N LEU A 445 3.48 35.78 18.58
CA LEU A 445 4.45 35.60 17.50
C LEU A 445 5.15 36.91 17.15
N LEU A 446 4.40 38.03 16.99
CA LEU A 446 5.00 39.34 16.71
C LEU A 446 5.96 39.77 17.83
N LYS A 447 5.58 39.56 19.09
CA LYS A 447 6.43 39.88 20.26
C LYS A 447 7.69 39.01 20.31
N ASP A 448 7.56 37.71 20.06
CA ASP A 448 8.68 36.78 20.12
C ASP A 448 9.65 36.98 18.93
N PHE A 449 9.12 37.25 17.73
CA PHE A 449 9.94 37.68 16.59
C PHE A 449 10.62 39.04 16.85
N ALA A 450 9.96 40.01 17.49
CA ALA A 450 10.57 41.28 17.88
C ALA A 450 11.73 41.12 18.89
N LEU A 451 11.60 40.15 19.81
CA LEU A 451 12.64 39.82 20.78
C LEU A 451 13.81 39.04 20.16
N ALA A 452 13.54 38.14 19.22
CA ALA A 452 14.53 37.24 18.61
C ALA A 452 15.26 37.82 17.39
N CYS A 453 14.62 38.68 16.59
CA CYS A 453 15.20 39.22 15.36
C CYS A 453 16.16 40.39 15.67
N PRO A 454 17.46 40.29 15.32
CA PRO A 454 18.43 41.35 15.64
C PRO A 454 18.18 42.67 14.89
N PHE A 455 17.54 42.61 13.71
CA PHE A 455 17.26 43.77 12.87
C PHE A 455 16.15 44.69 13.43
N GLU A 456 15.29 44.17 14.32
CA GLU A 456 14.28 44.97 15.02
C GLU A 456 14.94 46.00 15.95
N LYS A 457 16.05 45.61 16.58
CA LYS A 457 16.75 46.40 17.61
C LYS A 457 17.68 47.48 17.03
N SER A 458 17.94 47.46 15.72
CA SER A 458 18.81 48.41 15.03
C SER A 458 18.06 49.45 14.18
N GLY A 459 16.74 49.30 14.00
CA GLY A 459 15.95 50.09 13.04
C GLY A 459 16.26 49.81 11.57
N GLN A 460 17.25 48.97 11.27
CA GLN A 460 17.67 48.62 9.91
C GLN A 460 16.84 47.44 9.39
N ARG A 461 15.56 47.67 9.10
CA ARG A 461 14.76 46.75 8.28
C ARG A 461 15.01 47.05 6.78
N PRO A 462 15.68 46.17 6.00
CA PRO A 462 16.06 46.50 4.62
C PRO A 462 14.85 46.74 3.70
N HIS A 463 13.73 46.05 3.94
CA HIS A 463 12.49 46.27 3.19
C HIS A 463 11.90 47.67 3.44
N ILE A 464 11.90 48.17 4.68
CA ILE A 464 11.41 49.53 4.97
C ILE A 464 12.31 50.59 4.32
N MET A 465 13.63 50.36 4.28
CA MET A 465 14.53 51.25 3.55
C MET A 465 14.25 51.26 2.04
N LEU A 466 13.86 50.13 1.45
CA LEU A 466 13.49 50.03 0.03
C LEU A 466 12.08 50.62 -0.26
N GLU A 467 11.12 50.49 0.66
CA GLU A 467 9.77 51.04 0.50
C GLU A 467 9.70 52.56 0.54
N ASN A 468 10.66 53.22 1.20
CA ASN A 468 10.74 54.68 1.31
C ASN A 468 11.58 55.33 0.19
N LEU A 469 12.17 54.55 -0.73
CA LEU A 469 12.87 55.09 -1.90
C LEU A 469 11.88 55.36 -3.04
N PRO A 470 12.00 56.48 -3.79
CA PRO A 470 11.16 56.79 -4.95
C PRO A 470 11.57 55.97 -6.19
N MET A 471 11.68 54.64 -6.04
CA MET A 471 11.89 53.72 -7.16
C MET A 471 10.55 53.26 -7.72
N HIS A 472 10.47 53.11 -9.05
CA HIS A 472 9.33 52.48 -9.69
C HIS A 472 9.25 51.02 -9.22
N LYS A 473 8.25 50.66 -8.42
CA LYS A 473 7.94 49.25 -8.14
C LYS A 473 7.67 48.56 -9.49
N PRO A 474 8.44 47.54 -9.88
CA PRO A 474 8.24 46.88 -11.16
C PRO A 474 7.00 45.98 -11.07
N LYS A 475 6.32 45.72 -12.21
CA LYS A 475 5.05 44.99 -12.26
C LYS A 475 5.20 43.55 -12.75
N GLY A 476 4.53 42.62 -12.06
CA GLY A 476 4.48 41.20 -12.41
C GLY A 476 5.26 40.29 -11.45
N LEU A 477 5.57 39.08 -11.91
CA LEU A 477 6.44 38.14 -11.21
C LEU A 477 7.90 38.37 -11.63
N HIS A 478 8.74 38.81 -10.70
CA HIS A 478 10.12 39.23 -10.98
C HIS A 478 11.15 38.13 -10.73
N SER A 479 12.29 38.23 -11.42
CA SER A 479 13.47 37.39 -11.19
C SER A 479 13.85 37.37 -9.70
N THR A 480 13.80 38.53 -9.03
CA THR A 480 14.03 38.67 -7.58
C THR A 480 13.03 37.88 -6.72
N SER A 481 11.76 37.81 -7.09
CA SER A 481 10.73 37.01 -6.37
C SER A 481 10.99 35.51 -6.48
N ILE A 482 11.47 35.06 -7.65
CA ILE A 482 11.83 33.66 -7.89
C ILE A 482 13.15 33.33 -7.16
N ALA A 483 14.16 34.22 -7.21
CA ALA A 483 15.42 34.07 -6.47
C ALA A 483 15.21 34.02 -4.94
N MET A 484 14.35 34.89 -4.38
CA MET A 484 14.01 34.84 -2.95
C MET A 484 13.30 33.55 -2.56
N THR A 485 12.46 33.01 -3.44
CA THR A 485 11.82 31.69 -3.26
C THR A 485 12.86 30.56 -3.29
N GLN A 486 13.85 30.59 -4.18
CA GLN A 486 14.95 29.61 -4.16
C GLN A 486 15.81 29.74 -2.90
N CYS A 487 16.14 30.97 -2.50
CA CYS A 487 16.96 31.27 -1.33
C CYS A 487 16.35 30.69 -0.03
N SER A 488 15.03 30.71 0.15
CA SER A 488 14.39 30.12 1.34
C SER A 488 14.47 28.59 1.38
N PHE A 489 14.41 27.91 0.22
CA PHE A 489 14.63 26.45 0.14
C PHE A 489 16.10 26.05 0.30
N ILE A 490 17.04 26.90 -0.12
CA ILE A 490 18.49 26.60 -0.10
C ILE A 490 19.14 26.96 1.25
N SER A 491 18.90 28.18 1.76
CA SER A 491 19.65 28.77 2.87
C SER A 491 19.59 27.96 4.16
N THR A 492 18.44 27.36 4.50
CA THR A 492 18.30 26.53 5.71
C THR A 492 19.24 25.31 5.69
N ILE A 493 19.43 24.72 4.51
CA ILE A 493 20.30 23.56 4.28
C ILE A 493 21.78 23.97 4.26
N LEU A 494 22.14 25.11 3.68
CA LEU A 494 23.54 25.60 3.70
C LEU A 494 23.97 26.07 5.10
N LEU A 495 23.10 26.80 5.82
CA LEU A 495 23.45 27.44 7.09
C LEU A 495 23.41 26.50 8.29
N THR A 496 22.58 25.44 8.26
CA THR A 496 22.40 24.52 9.40
C THR A 496 22.18 23.04 9.02
N PRO A 497 22.96 22.45 8.09
CA PRO A 497 22.71 21.10 7.58
C PRO A 497 22.66 20.04 8.69
N GLN A 498 23.54 20.15 9.69
CA GLN A 498 23.59 19.19 10.81
C GLN A 498 22.36 19.28 11.73
N LYS A 499 21.63 20.41 11.76
CA LYS A 499 20.35 20.55 12.48
C LYS A 499 19.17 19.93 11.72
N LEU A 500 19.31 19.75 10.41
CA LEU A 500 18.36 19.05 9.55
C LEU A 500 18.65 17.54 9.44
N GLY A 501 19.61 17.02 10.23
CA GLY A 501 20.05 15.62 10.16
C GLY A 501 20.99 15.30 8.98
N ILE A 502 21.43 16.32 8.23
CA ILE A 502 22.40 16.17 7.14
C ILE A 502 23.79 16.14 7.78
N HIS A 503 24.25 14.92 8.09
CA HIS A 503 25.56 14.65 8.66
C HIS A 503 26.52 14.18 7.57
N ASN A 504 27.77 14.63 7.63
CA ASN A 504 28.85 14.30 6.68
C ASN A 504 28.64 14.80 5.24
N ALA A 505 27.82 15.83 5.01
CA ALA A 505 27.92 16.59 3.76
C ALA A 505 29.28 17.30 3.74
N THR A 506 30.02 17.12 2.65
CA THR A 506 31.24 17.84 2.34
C THR A 506 30.93 19.23 1.76
N ASP A 507 31.94 20.10 1.67
CA ASP A 507 31.77 21.36 0.95
C ASP A 507 31.46 21.10 -0.54
N GLU A 508 31.99 20.03 -1.14
CA GLU A 508 31.62 19.57 -2.49
C GLU A 508 30.16 19.10 -2.58
N ASP A 509 29.58 18.49 -1.54
CA ASP A 509 28.14 18.14 -1.50
C ASP A 509 27.24 19.38 -1.38
N LEU A 510 27.70 20.42 -0.67
CA LEU A 510 26.97 21.69 -0.51
C LEU A 510 27.12 22.58 -1.76
N GLU A 511 28.28 22.55 -2.41
CA GLU A 511 28.52 23.13 -3.74
C GLU A 511 27.79 22.34 -4.84
N ALA A 512 27.66 21.02 -4.69
CA ALA A 512 26.78 20.21 -5.54
C ALA A 512 25.30 20.53 -5.27
N PHE A 513 24.87 20.79 -4.02
CA PHE A 513 23.58 21.43 -3.68
C PHE A 513 23.44 22.86 -4.25
N CYS A 514 24.56 23.37 -4.76
CA CYS A 514 24.67 24.52 -5.62
C CYS A 514 24.93 24.17 -7.13
N HIS A 515 24.50 22.99 -7.63
CA HIS A 515 24.49 22.40 -9.04
C HIS A 515 23.23 21.71 -9.87
N MET A 516 21.83 21.74 -10.06
CA MET A 516 20.32 22.11 -9.87
C MET A 516 19.52 23.45 -9.97
N TRP A 517 19.03 24.02 -8.86
CA TRP A 517 18.33 25.31 -8.74
C TRP A 517 18.73 26.45 -9.74
N ARG A 518 19.97 26.56 -10.29
CA ARG A 518 20.26 27.41 -11.49
C ARG A 518 19.37 27.01 -12.64
N TYR A 519 19.44 25.75 -13.02
CA TYR A 519 18.70 25.16 -14.12
C TYR A 519 17.18 25.25 -13.90
N TYR A 520 16.70 25.13 -12.66
CA TYR A 520 15.29 25.42 -12.36
C TYR A 520 14.96 26.90 -12.49
N GLY A 521 15.80 27.81 -11.99
CA GLY A 521 15.55 29.24 -12.10
C GLY A 521 15.58 29.73 -13.55
N TYR A 522 16.60 29.32 -14.29
CA TYR A 522 16.77 29.51 -15.73
C TYR A 522 15.56 28.99 -16.52
N SER A 523 15.12 27.75 -16.27
CA SER A 523 13.92 27.18 -16.91
C SER A 523 12.62 27.95 -16.59
N LEU A 524 12.58 28.65 -15.45
CA LEU A 524 11.46 29.48 -15.00
C LEU A 524 11.63 30.98 -15.32
N GLY A 525 12.72 31.37 -16.01
CA GLY A 525 12.97 32.73 -16.50
C GLY A 525 13.65 33.67 -15.50
N LEU A 526 14.79 33.23 -14.94
CA LEU A 526 15.81 34.06 -14.26
C LEU A 526 16.98 34.37 -15.19
N ASP A 527 17.58 35.55 -15.02
CA ASP A 527 18.78 36.00 -15.71
C ASP A 527 20.07 35.36 -15.14
N ASP A 528 21.08 35.14 -15.99
CA ASP A 528 22.24 34.26 -15.74
C ASP A 528 23.11 34.61 -14.52
N GLU A 529 22.99 35.81 -13.94
CA GLU A 529 23.69 36.22 -12.72
C GLU A 529 23.13 35.58 -11.43
N PHE A 530 21.88 35.10 -11.42
CA PHE A 530 21.12 34.86 -10.17
C PHE A 530 20.74 33.40 -9.86
N ILE A 531 21.53 32.41 -10.30
CA ILE A 531 21.02 31.03 -10.40
C ILE A 531 22.08 29.93 -10.05
N ILE A 532 21.82 29.06 -9.03
CA ILE A 532 22.72 27.99 -8.45
C ILE A 532 21.98 26.99 -7.45
N GLU A 533 22.24 25.65 -7.22
CA GLU A 533 22.01 24.40 -8.06
C GLU A 533 21.58 22.95 -7.27
N TYR A 534 22.17 21.67 -7.19
CA TYR A 534 21.65 20.19 -7.00
C TYR A 534 21.72 19.31 -5.71
N ALA A 535 20.64 18.57 -5.37
CA ALA A 535 20.80 17.29 -4.60
C ALA A 535 19.84 16.10 -4.86
N MET A 536 18.75 16.22 -5.61
CA MET A 536 17.64 15.25 -5.51
C MET A 536 17.73 13.95 -6.35
N LYS A 537 18.85 13.66 -7.02
CA LYS A 537 18.99 12.55 -8.00
C LYS A 537 19.33 11.16 -7.41
N PHE A 538 19.58 11.05 -6.11
CA PHE A 538 20.36 9.92 -5.60
C PHE A 538 19.55 8.70 -5.14
N SER A 539 19.90 7.54 -5.73
CA SER A 539 19.60 6.21 -5.19
C SER A 539 20.01 6.03 -3.72
N MET A 540 20.93 6.87 -3.23
CA MET A 540 21.32 7.00 -1.83
C MET A 540 20.14 7.25 -0.88
N VAL A 541 19.11 8.02 -1.26
CA VAL A 541 17.95 8.27 -0.38
C VAL A 541 17.11 7.00 -0.20
N ARG A 542 16.82 6.31 -1.31
CA ARG A 542 16.13 5.01 -1.31
C ARG A 542 16.94 3.94 -0.56
N ALA A 543 18.27 3.94 -0.74
CA ALA A 543 19.18 3.06 -0.02
C ALA A 543 19.31 3.41 1.47
N ALA A 544 19.22 4.69 1.86
CA ALA A 544 19.22 5.13 3.24
C ALA A 544 17.92 4.72 3.95
N LEU A 545 16.77 4.92 3.31
CA LEU A 545 15.49 4.43 3.82
C LEU A 545 15.50 2.89 3.97
N ASN A 546 15.95 2.15 2.95
CA ASN A 546 16.09 0.69 3.06
C ASN A 546 17.06 0.29 4.19
N LYS A 547 18.21 0.96 4.35
CA LYS A 547 19.17 0.73 5.46
C LYS A 547 18.55 1.00 6.83
N VAL A 548 17.77 2.07 6.98
CA VAL A 548 17.05 2.41 8.21
C VAL A 548 16.04 1.32 8.54
N ILE A 549 15.24 0.88 7.56
CA ILE A 549 14.24 -0.18 7.75
C ILE A 549 14.90 -1.54 8.08
N LEU A 550 15.98 -1.91 7.39
CA LEU A 550 16.79 -3.09 7.69
C LEU A 550 17.30 -3.06 9.14
N LYS A 551 17.88 -1.93 9.58
CA LYS A 551 18.39 -1.74 10.95
C LYS A 551 17.27 -1.77 11.99
N ILE A 552 16.11 -1.19 11.68
CA ILE A 552 14.93 -1.21 12.55
C ILE A 552 14.44 -2.66 12.77
N ILE A 553 14.33 -3.44 11.69
CA ILE A 553 13.87 -4.83 11.77
C ILE A 553 14.88 -5.68 12.56
N ASP A 554 16.18 -5.57 12.27
CA ASP A 554 17.23 -6.27 13.03
C ASP A 554 17.21 -5.90 14.53
N THR A 555 17.07 -4.61 14.86
CA THR A 555 16.96 -4.15 16.25
C THR A 555 15.74 -4.77 16.94
N ALA A 556 14.60 -4.92 16.24
CA ALA A 556 13.38 -5.51 16.78
C ALA A 556 13.43 -7.04 16.91
N VAL A 557 14.15 -7.74 16.02
CA VAL A 557 14.50 -9.16 16.20
C VAL A 557 15.27 -9.32 17.50
N ASN A 558 16.27 -8.47 17.73
CA ASN A 558 17.16 -8.51 18.88
C ASN A 558 16.60 -7.85 20.16
N PHE A 559 15.30 -7.50 20.22
CA PHE A 559 14.66 -7.02 21.45
C PHE A 559 14.76 -8.04 22.60
N SER A 560 15.24 -7.59 23.76
CA SER A 560 15.39 -8.39 24.97
C SER A 560 14.05 -8.92 25.52
N THR A 561 14.12 -9.96 26.34
CA THR A 561 12.96 -10.53 27.04
C THR A 561 12.20 -9.48 27.86
N GLU A 562 12.92 -8.57 28.50
CA GLU A 562 12.32 -7.44 29.24
C GLU A 562 11.60 -6.48 28.28
N LYS A 563 12.22 -6.09 27.16
CA LYS A 563 11.59 -5.21 26.17
C LYS A 563 10.32 -5.83 25.58
N ARG A 564 10.34 -7.14 25.34
CA ARG A 564 9.17 -7.92 24.89
C ARG A 564 8.07 -7.96 25.95
N ALA A 565 8.41 -8.12 27.23
CA ALA A 565 7.45 -8.04 28.33
C ALA A 565 6.83 -6.64 28.47
N GLN A 566 7.62 -5.56 28.32
CA GLN A 566 7.12 -4.18 28.29
C GLN A 566 6.12 -3.96 27.14
N LEU A 567 6.41 -4.48 25.93
CA LEU A 567 5.51 -4.39 24.77
C LEU A 567 4.21 -5.21 24.97
N LYS A 568 4.30 -6.38 25.61
CA LYS A 568 3.12 -7.19 25.98
C LYS A 568 2.21 -6.43 26.95
N LYS A 569 2.77 -5.85 28.02
CA LYS A 569 2.03 -5.01 28.99
C LYS A 569 1.38 -3.80 28.31
N ARG A 570 2.09 -3.10 27.42
CA ARG A 570 1.54 -1.99 26.62
C ARG A 570 0.35 -2.46 25.75
N SER A 571 0.44 -3.63 25.12
CA SER A 571 -0.64 -4.19 24.31
C SER A 571 -1.89 -4.54 25.14
N GLU A 572 -1.70 -5.02 26.37
CA GLU A 572 -2.77 -5.31 27.33
C GLU A 572 -3.44 -4.01 27.83
N GLU A 573 -2.64 -3.00 28.15
CA GLU A 573 -3.12 -1.65 28.52
C GLU A 573 -3.89 -0.97 27.38
N GLN A 574 -3.44 -1.08 26.12
CA GLN A 574 -4.15 -0.52 24.96
C GLN A 574 -5.55 -1.13 24.81
N LEU A 575 -5.67 -2.46 24.92
CA LEU A 575 -6.95 -3.17 24.80
C LEU A 575 -7.87 -2.94 26.01
N LEU A 576 -7.32 -2.87 27.23
CA LEU A 576 -8.10 -2.55 28.44
C LEU A 576 -8.66 -1.13 28.38
N ASN A 577 -7.85 -0.14 27.98
CA ASN A 577 -8.30 1.24 27.81
C ASN A 577 -9.39 1.38 26.74
N PHE A 578 -9.34 0.60 25.65
CA PHE A 578 -10.45 0.50 24.70
C PHE A 578 -11.70 -0.10 25.36
N CYS A 579 -11.60 -1.24 26.04
CA CYS A 579 -12.73 -1.92 26.67
C CYS A 579 -13.46 -1.02 27.69
N VAL A 580 -12.72 -0.28 28.53
CA VAL A 580 -13.29 0.64 29.52
C VAL A 580 -13.99 1.83 28.84
N ARG A 581 -13.42 2.39 27.77
CA ARG A 581 -14.08 3.47 27.01
C ARG A 581 -15.37 2.99 26.33
N TYR A 582 -15.34 1.81 25.73
CA TYR A 582 -16.49 1.20 25.08
C TYR A 582 -17.63 0.95 26.07
N GLN A 583 -17.34 0.38 27.24
CA GLN A 583 -18.33 0.15 28.32
C GLN A 583 -18.89 1.43 28.95
N ASN A 584 -18.28 2.59 28.70
CA ASN A 584 -18.79 3.90 29.12
C ASN A 584 -19.51 4.67 27.98
N GLN A 585 -19.70 4.03 26.82
CA GLN A 585 -20.37 4.58 25.63
C GLN A 585 -21.59 3.76 25.19
N THR A 586 -21.84 2.61 25.83
CA THR A 586 -23.00 1.72 25.66
C THR A 586 -23.88 1.72 26.90
#